data_AF-A0A4P5YTN9-F1
#
_entry.id   AF-A0A4P5YTN9-F1
#
_cell.length_a   1.000
_cell.length_b   1.000
_cell.length_c   1.000
_cell.angle_alpha   90.00
_cell.angle_beta   90.00
_cell.angle_gamma   90.00
#
_symmetry.space_group_name_H-M   'P 1'
#
loop_
_entity.id
_entity.type
_entity.pdbx_description
1 polymer ?
#
loop_
_entity_poly.entity_id
_entity_poly.type
_entity_poly.pdbx_seq_one_letter_code
_entity_poly.pdbx_strand_id
1 'polypeptide(L)'
;MVPKLLTRRTAVSLFTGAAFALATTTLPATADIAIKDGQKLAFMGDSITQGGWGNPGGYVRLVIAGLEANGVKTTPIPAGISGHKSDQMLARLKKDVLDKKPDFMTLSCGVNDVWHGARGVLLDQYKVNITAIVDQCAAAGVKVVILTATVIGEELGNDNNKKLAPYNEFLRSLAKEKKLPLADLYAMFEEVIKTKTKPGNAYTSDGVHMNSAGDQIMARGVLQALGLDAAQIKKAQDAWLDIPNAAGLRARFDAGKGKAFQASARVSPRQLEKLKADAAKTGKSLDEILNAAYAADVKALLKPAGEYESTEAIFAAKKDREVQAALEKKFAAHVEALLKK
;
A
#
# COMPACT_ATOMS: atom_id res chain seq x y z
N MET A 1 -39.48 -58.15 -76.76
CA MET A 1 -38.00 -58.26 -76.94
C MET A 1 -37.31 -57.68 -75.71
N VAL A 2 -36.05 -58.05 -75.51
CA VAL A 2 -35.11 -57.67 -74.41
C VAL A 2 -34.23 -56.50 -74.92
N PRO A 3 -33.57 -55.62 -74.11
CA PRO A 3 -33.40 -55.53 -72.65
C PRO A 3 -34.18 -54.30 -72.07
N LYS A 4 -33.81 -53.50 -71.04
CA LYS A 4 -32.60 -53.31 -70.18
C LYS A 4 -32.97 -52.73 -68.79
N LEU A 5 -31.98 -52.24 -68.04
CA LEU A 5 -32.04 -51.90 -66.61
C LEU A 5 -32.25 -50.41 -66.33
N LEU A 6 -32.84 -50.09 -65.17
CA LEU A 6 -32.27 -49.10 -64.24
C LEU A 6 -32.78 -49.33 -62.81
N THR A 7 -31.89 -49.75 -61.90
CA THR A 7 -32.23 -50.09 -60.51
C THR A 7 -32.31 -48.85 -59.62
N ARG A 8 -33.46 -48.63 -58.96
CA ARG A 8 -33.53 -47.77 -57.76
C ARG A 8 -33.38 -48.64 -56.51
N ARG A 9 -32.37 -48.37 -55.68
CA ARG A 9 -32.25 -48.94 -54.33
C ARG A 9 -32.81 -47.96 -53.30
N THR A 10 -33.57 -48.47 -52.36
CA THR A 10 -34.09 -47.74 -51.20
C THR A 10 -32.94 -47.36 -50.27
N ALA A 11 -32.90 -46.11 -49.82
CA ALA A 11 -32.07 -45.70 -48.69
C ALA A 11 -32.89 -45.83 -47.39
N VAL A 12 -32.36 -46.56 -46.40
CA VAL A 12 -32.94 -46.65 -45.06
C VAL A 12 -32.06 -45.84 -44.11
N SER A 13 -32.68 -44.99 -43.30
CA SER A 13 -31.98 -44.08 -42.39
C SER A 13 -31.21 -44.82 -41.29
N LEU A 14 -30.01 -44.34 -40.99
CA LEU A 14 -29.23 -44.71 -39.81
C LEU A 14 -29.08 -43.49 -38.90
N PHE A 15 -29.38 -43.66 -37.62
CA PHE A 15 -29.16 -42.63 -36.60
C PHE A 15 -27.67 -42.58 -36.21
N THR A 16 -27.14 -41.37 -36.07
CA THR A 16 -25.94 -41.09 -35.27
C THR A 16 -26.23 -39.90 -34.37
N GLY A 17 -26.39 -40.15 -33.05
CA GLY A 17 -26.61 -39.09 -32.08
C GLY A 17 -25.36 -38.24 -31.88
N ALA A 18 -25.50 -36.91 -31.94
CA ALA A 18 -24.40 -36.00 -31.67
C ALA A 18 -24.10 -35.95 -30.17
N ALA A 19 -23.01 -36.59 -29.75
CA ALA A 19 -22.49 -36.43 -28.40
C ALA A 19 -21.90 -35.02 -28.22
N PHE A 20 -22.52 -34.18 -27.41
CA PHE A 20 -21.96 -32.89 -27.02
C PHE A 20 -20.73 -33.11 -26.13
N ALA A 21 -19.54 -32.99 -26.73
CA ALA A 21 -18.30 -32.96 -25.99
C ALA A 21 -18.25 -31.68 -25.14
N LEU A 22 -18.49 -31.81 -23.83
CA LEU A 22 -18.24 -30.76 -22.86
C LEU A 22 -16.75 -30.45 -22.85
N ALA A 23 -16.38 -29.37 -23.54
CA ALA A 23 -15.02 -28.84 -23.53
C ALA A 23 -14.71 -28.32 -22.12
N THR A 24 -14.10 -29.17 -21.30
CA THR A 24 -13.60 -28.80 -19.97
C THR A 24 -12.53 -27.73 -20.14
N THR A 25 -12.88 -26.46 -19.90
CA THR A 25 -11.92 -25.36 -19.88
C THR A 25 -10.94 -25.61 -18.73
N THR A 26 -9.78 -26.15 -19.05
CA THR A 26 -8.65 -26.24 -18.13
C THR A 26 -8.37 -24.84 -17.61
N LEU A 27 -8.54 -24.64 -16.30
CA LEU A 27 -8.12 -23.41 -15.65
C LEU A 27 -6.65 -23.14 -16.01
N PRO A 28 -6.28 -21.89 -16.36
CA PRO A 28 -4.90 -21.57 -16.66
C PRO A 28 -4.01 -21.95 -15.45
N ALA A 29 -2.80 -22.42 -15.74
CA ALA A 29 -1.85 -22.78 -14.71
C ALA A 29 -1.64 -21.63 -13.71
N THR A 30 -1.41 -21.98 -12.44
CA THR A 30 -1.12 -21.01 -11.36
C THR A 30 -0.10 -19.99 -11.82
N ALA A 31 -0.44 -18.70 -11.69
CA ALA A 31 0.44 -17.63 -12.11
C ALA A 31 1.75 -17.70 -11.32
N ASP A 32 2.85 -17.85 -12.06
CA ASP A 32 4.15 -18.16 -11.50
C ASP A 32 4.80 -16.87 -10.99
N ILE A 33 4.92 -16.72 -9.66
CA ILE A 33 5.45 -15.50 -9.03
C ILE A 33 6.82 -15.20 -9.63
N ALA A 34 6.98 -14.01 -10.22
CA ALA A 34 8.12 -13.69 -11.08
C ALA A 34 9.45 -13.63 -10.32
N ILE A 35 9.40 -13.18 -9.06
CA ILE A 35 10.51 -13.19 -8.10
C ILE A 35 10.50 -14.48 -7.30
N LYS A 36 11.69 -15.07 -7.08
CA LYS A 36 11.87 -16.36 -6.40
C LYS A 36 12.52 -16.19 -5.02
N ASP A 37 12.48 -17.24 -4.21
CA ASP A 37 13.02 -17.24 -2.85
C ASP A 37 14.52 -16.89 -2.83
N GLY A 38 14.95 -16.16 -1.79
CA GLY A 38 16.31 -15.66 -1.63
C GLY A 38 16.66 -14.42 -2.47
N GLN A 39 15.86 -14.05 -3.47
CA GLN A 39 16.16 -12.91 -4.35
C GLN A 39 16.02 -11.56 -3.64
N LYS A 40 16.73 -10.56 -4.18
CA LYS A 40 16.74 -9.18 -3.70
C LYS A 40 15.76 -8.30 -4.48
N LEU A 41 14.91 -7.58 -3.76
CA LEU A 41 13.92 -6.67 -4.32
C LEU A 41 14.21 -5.23 -3.88
N ALA A 42 14.59 -4.38 -4.83
CA ALA A 42 14.82 -2.97 -4.59
C ALA A 42 13.56 -2.13 -4.80
N PHE A 43 13.43 -1.06 -4.00
CA PHE A 43 12.30 -0.14 -4.06
C PHE A 43 12.83 1.28 -4.29
N MET A 44 12.95 1.66 -5.56
CA MET A 44 13.36 3.01 -5.96
C MET A 44 12.14 3.93 -6.00
N GLY A 45 12.21 5.05 -5.28
CA GLY A 45 11.19 6.07 -5.31
C GLY A 45 11.43 7.23 -4.35
N ASP A 46 10.35 7.87 -3.92
CA ASP A 46 10.38 9.17 -3.24
C ASP A 46 9.94 9.07 -1.75
N SER A 47 9.22 10.08 -1.25
CA SER A 47 8.62 10.11 0.09
C SER A 47 7.61 8.99 0.31
N ILE A 48 6.87 8.58 -0.72
CA ILE A 48 5.89 7.50 -0.62
C ILE A 48 6.62 6.18 -0.39
N THR A 49 7.72 5.93 -1.12
CA THR A 49 8.58 4.76 -0.91
C THR A 49 9.36 4.82 0.42
N GLN A 50 9.75 6.01 0.87
CA GLN A 50 10.41 6.19 2.17
C GLN A 50 9.45 5.87 3.34
N GLY A 51 8.24 6.43 3.31
CA GLY A 51 7.17 6.13 4.27
C GLY A 51 6.74 4.65 4.21
N GLY A 52 6.63 4.10 3.00
CA GLY A 52 6.30 2.70 2.75
C GLY A 52 7.25 1.69 3.40
N TRP A 53 8.51 2.06 3.64
CA TRP A 53 9.48 1.25 4.40
C TRP A 53 9.55 1.60 5.90
N GLY A 54 9.40 2.89 6.24
CA GLY A 54 9.48 3.39 7.62
C GLY A 54 8.27 3.06 8.49
N ASN A 55 7.10 2.84 7.88
CA ASN A 55 5.88 2.40 8.54
C ASN A 55 5.76 0.86 8.45
N PRO A 56 5.53 0.11 9.55
CA PRO A 56 5.25 -1.34 9.47
C PRO A 56 4.06 -1.70 8.58
N GLY A 57 3.04 -0.82 8.49
CA GLY A 57 1.90 -0.97 7.58
C GLY A 57 2.09 -0.31 6.21
N GLY A 58 3.30 0.17 5.88
CA GLY A 58 3.61 0.86 4.63
C GLY A 58 3.78 -0.09 3.44
N TYR A 59 3.50 0.36 2.22
CA TYR A 59 3.35 -0.55 1.07
C TYR A 59 4.58 -1.43 0.80
N VAL A 60 5.80 -0.93 1.04
CA VAL A 60 7.04 -1.71 0.87
C VAL A 60 7.08 -2.88 1.86
N ARG A 61 6.67 -2.67 3.12
CA ARG A 61 6.53 -3.74 4.11
C ARG A 61 5.43 -4.72 3.73
N LEU A 62 4.30 -4.23 3.24
CA LEU A 62 3.17 -5.06 2.79
C LEU A 62 3.55 -5.96 1.60
N VAL A 63 4.31 -5.45 0.62
CA VAL A 63 4.82 -6.27 -0.50
C VAL A 63 5.71 -7.40 0.02
N ILE A 64 6.67 -7.11 0.90
CA ILE A 64 7.57 -8.14 1.46
C ILE A 64 6.80 -9.19 2.28
N ALA A 65 5.89 -8.74 3.16
CA ALA A 65 5.03 -9.64 3.92
C ALA A 65 4.10 -10.48 3.02
N GLY A 66 3.63 -9.91 1.90
CA GLY A 66 2.79 -10.61 0.93
C GLY A 66 3.52 -11.66 0.10
N LEU A 67 4.80 -11.42 -0.24
CA LEU A 67 5.67 -12.42 -0.85
C LEU A 67 6.01 -13.54 0.15
N GLU A 68 6.37 -13.20 1.38
CA GLU A 68 6.69 -14.19 2.43
C GLU A 68 5.47 -15.04 2.81
N ALA A 69 4.27 -14.44 2.90
CA ALA A 69 3.02 -15.18 3.09
C ALA A 69 2.77 -16.22 1.98
N ASN A 70 3.27 -15.98 0.77
CA ASN A 70 3.20 -16.89 -0.38
C ASN A 70 4.46 -17.77 -0.54
N GLY A 71 5.33 -17.82 0.47
CA GLY A 71 6.50 -18.71 0.49
C GLY A 71 7.72 -18.18 -0.27
N VAL A 72 7.75 -16.88 -0.60
CA VAL A 72 8.83 -16.22 -1.34
C VAL A 72 9.50 -15.19 -0.42
N LYS A 73 10.53 -15.60 0.32
CA LYS A 73 11.32 -14.69 1.18
C LYS A 73 12.30 -13.92 0.30
N THR A 74 12.30 -12.60 0.43
CA THR A 74 13.16 -11.72 -0.37
C THR A 74 13.95 -10.77 0.52
N THR A 75 15.10 -10.32 0.04
CA THR A 75 15.90 -9.30 0.73
C THR A 75 15.50 -7.90 0.23
N PRO A 76 14.79 -7.08 1.04
CA PRO A 76 14.39 -5.74 0.63
C PRO A 76 15.58 -4.77 0.57
N ILE A 77 15.66 -4.00 -0.52
CA ILE A 77 16.57 -2.88 -0.69
C ILE A 77 15.73 -1.60 -0.77
N PRO A 78 15.42 -0.96 0.37
CA PRO A 78 14.71 0.32 0.37
C PRO A 78 15.60 1.43 -0.20
N ALA A 79 15.08 2.17 -1.18
CA ALA A 79 15.74 3.30 -1.83
C ALA A 79 14.80 4.49 -2.02
N GLY A 80 13.83 4.69 -1.12
CA GLY A 80 12.96 5.87 -1.06
C GLY A 80 13.60 7.07 -0.36
N ILE A 81 13.51 8.27 -0.94
CA ILE A 81 13.98 9.52 -0.32
C ILE A 81 12.94 10.63 -0.53
N SER A 82 12.51 11.30 0.56
CA SER A 82 11.49 12.34 0.50
C SER A 82 11.82 13.49 -0.47
N GLY A 83 10.82 13.95 -1.21
CA GLY A 83 10.91 15.06 -2.17
C GLY A 83 11.74 14.80 -3.43
N HIS A 84 12.34 13.61 -3.59
CA HIS A 84 13.13 13.29 -4.79
C HIS A 84 12.25 13.14 -6.04
N LYS A 85 12.82 13.55 -7.17
CA LYS A 85 12.24 13.48 -8.53
C LYS A 85 13.13 12.59 -9.42
N SER A 86 12.73 12.37 -10.67
CA SER A 86 13.41 11.46 -11.62
C SER A 86 14.90 11.75 -11.84
N ASP A 87 15.29 13.03 -11.85
CA ASP A 87 16.69 13.50 -11.94
C ASP A 87 17.54 13.01 -10.77
N GLN A 88 17.03 13.18 -9.54
CA GLN A 88 17.68 12.78 -8.31
C GLN A 88 17.64 11.26 -8.10
N MET A 89 16.67 10.55 -8.67
CA MET A 89 16.64 9.08 -8.69
C MET A 89 17.68 8.51 -9.66
N LEU A 90 17.83 9.08 -10.85
CA LEU A 90 18.87 8.70 -11.81
C LEU A 90 20.27 8.93 -11.21
N ALA A 91 20.52 10.12 -10.65
CA ALA A 91 21.83 10.49 -10.10
C ALA A 91 22.33 9.58 -8.96
N ARG A 92 21.41 8.94 -8.22
CA ARG A 92 21.74 8.03 -7.09
C ARG A 92 21.55 6.54 -7.41
N LEU A 93 21.04 6.19 -8.60
CA LEU A 93 20.66 4.82 -8.97
C LEU A 93 21.76 3.79 -8.70
N LYS A 94 23.00 4.10 -9.10
CA LYS A 94 24.15 3.21 -8.90
C LYS A 94 24.37 2.90 -7.41
N LYS A 95 24.50 3.94 -6.58
CA LYS A 95 24.77 3.84 -5.13
C LYS A 95 23.62 3.18 -4.36
N ASP A 96 22.39 3.61 -4.65
CA ASP A 96 21.24 3.24 -3.83
C ASP A 96 20.57 1.94 -4.27
N VAL A 97 20.83 1.47 -5.49
CA VAL A 97 20.26 0.24 -6.06
C VAL A 97 21.34 -0.66 -6.65
N LEU A 98 22.01 -0.28 -7.75
CA LEU A 98 22.79 -1.24 -8.56
C LEU A 98 23.98 -1.86 -7.81
N ASP A 99 24.70 -1.08 -7.00
CA ASP A 99 25.85 -1.55 -6.21
C ASP A 99 25.47 -2.60 -5.15
N LYS A 100 24.18 -2.65 -4.76
CA LYS A 100 23.62 -3.65 -3.84
C LYS A 100 23.24 -4.96 -4.56
N LYS A 101 23.32 -4.98 -5.88
CA LYS A 101 23.04 -6.10 -6.80
C LYS A 101 21.67 -6.76 -6.54
N PRO A 102 20.54 -6.05 -6.78
CA PRO A 102 19.20 -6.63 -6.73
C PRO A 102 18.89 -7.48 -7.97
N ASP A 103 17.96 -8.42 -7.84
CA ASP A 103 17.39 -9.18 -8.95
C ASP A 103 16.25 -8.41 -9.62
N PHE A 104 15.47 -7.69 -8.81
CA PHE A 104 14.31 -6.89 -9.22
C PHE A 104 14.33 -5.48 -8.61
N MET A 105 13.72 -4.51 -9.28
CA MET A 105 13.51 -3.16 -8.76
C MET A 105 12.11 -2.63 -9.13
N THR A 106 11.32 -2.19 -8.14
CA THR A 106 10.13 -1.35 -8.40
C THR A 106 10.56 0.10 -8.61
N LEU A 107 10.05 0.77 -9.65
CA LEU A 107 10.26 2.19 -9.92
C LEU A 107 8.98 3.01 -9.68
N SER A 108 8.95 3.80 -8.60
CA SER A 108 7.85 4.71 -8.24
C SER A 108 8.31 6.16 -8.33
N CYS A 109 7.95 6.88 -9.39
CA CYS A 109 8.43 8.24 -9.65
C CYS A 109 7.43 9.03 -10.51
N GLY A 110 7.36 10.37 -10.37
CA GLY A 110 6.47 11.24 -11.15
C GLY A 110 5.62 12.19 -10.28
N VAL A 111 5.32 11.82 -9.04
CA VAL A 111 4.55 12.64 -8.09
C VAL A 111 5.24 13.98 -7.86
N ASN A 112 6.50 13.97 -7.40
CA ASN A 112 7.26 15.20 -7.14
C ASN A 112 7.69 15.93 -8.42
N ASP A 113 7.88 15.20 -9.52
CA ASP A 113 8.18 15.75 -10.84
C ASP A 113 7.07 16.69 -11.34
N VAL A 114 5.80 16.43 -10.96
CA VAL A 114 4.64 17.28 -11.28
C VAL A 114 4.24 18.21 -10.13
N TRP A 115 4.14 17.68 -8.90
CA TRP A 115 3.59 18.42 -7.74
C TRP A 115 4.44 19.63 -7.33
N HIS A 116 5.76 19.57 -7.55
CA HIS A 116 6.66 20.70 -7.29
C HIS A 116 6.60 21.82 -8.36
N GLY A 117 5.81 21.66 -9.44
CA GLY A 117 5.58 22.68 -10.45
C GLY A 117 6.88 23.13 -11.13
N ALA A 118 7.23 24.42 -11.01
CA ALA A 118 8.48 24.96 -11.55
C ALA A 118 9.76 24.39 -10.90
N ARG A 119 9.65 23.69 -9.76
CA ARG A 119 10.74 22.92 -9.12
C ARG A 119 10.62 21.40 -9.39
N GLY A 120 9.73 21.01 -10.31
CA GLY A 120 9.49 19.66 -10.78
C GLY A 120 10.55 19.15 -11.76
N VAL A 121 10.18 18.20 -12.63
CA VAL A 121 10.93 17.83 -13.83
C VAL A 121 9.96 17.82 -15.00
N LEU A 122 10.24 18.60 -16.04
CA LEU A 122 9.38 18.67 -17.22
C LEU A 122 9.35 17.31 -17.96
N LEU A 123 8.19 17.00 -18.55
CA LEU A 123 7.87 15.70 -19.14
C LEU A 123 8.97 15.12 -20.03
N ASP A 124 9.60 15.91 -20.89
CA ASP A 124 10.61 15.39 -21.82
C ASP A 124 11.93 15.05 -21.12
N GLN A 125 12.33 15.80 -20.09
CA GLN A 125 13.46 15.42 -19.24
C GLN A 125 13.10 14.22 -18.35
N TYR A 126 11.86 14.12 -17.89
CA TYR A 126 11.36 12.95 -17.15
C TYR A 126 11.42 11.68 -18.02
N LYS A 127 11.01 11.75 -19.29
CA LYS A 127 11.16 10.64 -20.26
C LYS A 127 12.61 10.17 -20.34
N VAL A 128 13.55 11.11 -20.53
CA VAL A 128 15.00 10.81 -20.58
C VAL A 128 15.47 10.16 -19.27
N ASN A 129 15.13 10.74 -18.12
CA ASN A 129 15.56 10.26 -16.81
C ASN A 129 15.08 8.84 -16.52
N ILE A 130 13.78 8.57 -16.70
CA ILE A 130 13.17 7.26 -16.42
C ILE A 130 13.68 6.20 -17.42
N THR A 131 13.82 6.54 -18.69
CA THR A 131 14.39 5.63 -19.70
C THR A 131 15.83 5.25 -19.33
N ALA A 132 16.66 6.23 -18.95
CA ALA A 132 18.03 5.98 -18.50
C ALA A 132 18.10 5.14 -17.21
N ILE A 133 17.16 5.29 -16.28
CA ILE A 133 17.06 4.42 -15.09
C ILE A 133 16.76 2.97 -15.51
N VAL A 134 15.78 2.77 -16.37
CA VAL A 134 15.36 1.46 -16.86
C VAL A 134 16.49 0.76 -17.63
N ASP A 135 17.17 1.47 -18.52
CA ASP A 135 18.21 0.89 -19.36
C ASP A 135 19.51 0.60 -18.57
N GLN A 136 19.85 1.40 -17.54
CA GLN A 136 20.93 1.05 -16.60
C GLN A 136 20.59 -0.17 -15.75
N CYS A 137 19.35 -0.32 -15.29
CA CYS A 137 18.90 -1.53 -14.61
C CYS A 137 18.99 -2.75 -15.53
N ALA A 138 18.50 -2.66 -16.77
CA ALA A 138 18.56 -3.75 -17.75
C ALA A 138 20.01 -4.15 -18.08
N ALA A 139 20.91 -3.19 -18.28
CA ALA A 139 22.33 -3.44 -18.52
C ALA A 139 23.04 -4.10 -17.31
N ALA A 140 22.54 -3.87 -16.09
CA ALA A 140 22.99 -4.52 -14.86
C ALA A 140 22.27 -5.86 -14.56
N GLY A 141 21.38 -6.32 -15.43
CA GLY A 141 20.59 -7.56 -15.25
C GLY A 141 19.40 -7.43 -14.29
N VAL A 142 19.08 -6.22 -13.81
CA VAL A 142 18.01 -5.95 -12.85
C VAL A 142 16.67 -5.82 -13.56
N LYS A 143 15.69 -6.66 -13.18
CA LYS A 143 14.33 -6.64 -13.74
C LYS A 143 13.52 -5.50 -13.15
N VAL A 144 13.08 -4.54 -13.98
CA VAL A 144 12.29 -3.39 -13.51
C VAL A 144 10.79 -3.70 -13.55
N VAL A 145 10.11 -3.39 -12.45
CA VAL A 145 8.64 -3.26 -12.38
C VAL A 145 8.31 -1.77 -12.34
N ILE A 146 7.58 -1.26 -13.33
CA ILE A 146 7.19 0.15 -13.38
C ILE A 146 5.91 0.34 -12.56
N LEU A 147 5.86 1.36 -11.70
CA LEU A 147 4.65 1.80 -11.00
C LEU A 147 4.23 3.14 -11.62
N THR A 148 2.96 3.27 -12.04
CA THR A 148 2.42 4.60 -12.36
C THR A 148 2.41 5.48 -11.11
N ALA A 149 2.70 6.76 -11.28
CA ALA A 149 2.62 7.73 -10.18
C ALA A 149 1.19 7.82 -9.65
N THR A 150 1.03 7.71 -8.32
CA THR A 150 -0.27 7.81 -7.65
C THR A 150 -0.88 9.21 -7.81
N VAL A 151 -2.19 9.33 -7.53
CA VAL A 151 -2.91 10.61 -7.59
C VAL A 151 -2.23 11.71 -6.77
N ILE A 152 -2.31 12.95 -7.25
CA ILE A 152 -1.93 14.16 -6.52
C ILE A 152 -3.23 14.87 -6.12
N GLY A 153 -3.75 14.51 -4.95
CA GLY A 153 -5.07 14.87 -4.45
C GLY A 153 -6.17 13.93 -4.95
N GLU A 154 -7.07 13.51 -4.06
CA GLU A 154 -8.15 12.56 -4.37
C GLU A 154 -9.38 13.21 -5.06
N GLU A 155 -9.19 14.38 -5.67
CA GLU A 155 -10.11 14.99 -6.61
C GLU A 155 -9.55 14.76 -8.02
N LEU A 156 -10.01 13.70 -8.70
CA LEU A 156 -9.40 13.23 -9.95
C LEU A 156 -9.36 14.30 -11.05
N GLY A 157 -10.35 15.21 -11.06
CA GLY A 157 -10.42 16.34 -11.99
C GLY A 157 -9.55 17.56 -11.66
N ASN A 158 -8.67 17.49 -10.64
CA ASN A 158 -7.79 18.62 -10.28
C ASN A 158 -6.61 18.81 -11.26
N ASP A 159 -6.01 19.99 -11.26
CA ASP A 159 -5.00 20.38 -12.24
C ASP A 159 -3.65 19.67 -12.10
N ASN A 160 -3.34 19.09 -10.94
CA ASN A 160 -2.12 18.28 -10.79
C ASN A 160 -2.32 16.87 -11.37
N ASN A 161 -3.50 16.26 -11.17
CA ASN A 161 -3.86 15.00 -11.83
C ASN A 161 -3.90 15.16 -13.37
N LYS A 162 -4.45 16.27 -13.89
CA LYS A 162 -4.38 16.61 -15.33
C LYS A 162 -2.93 16.69 -15.86
N LYS A 163 -2.02 17.32 -15.09
CA LYS A 163 -0.60 17.44 -15.45
C LYS A 163 0.15 16.11 -15.31
N LEU A 164 -0.30 15.21 -14.42
CA LEU A 164 0.29 13.89 -14.19
C LEU A 164 -0.07 12.87 -15.27
N ALA A 165 -1.26 12.97 -15.85
CA ALA A 165 -1.75 12.06 -16.89
C ALA A 165 -0.71 11.75 -18.00
N PRO A 166 -0.06 12.72 -18.66
CA PRO A 166 0.94 12.43 -19.70
C PRO A 166 2.24 11.76 -19.19
N TYR A 167 2.57 11.89 -17.89
CA TYR A 167 3.69 11.15 -17.28
C TYR A 167 3.30 9.68 -17.10
N ASN A 168 2.08 9.42 -16.63
CA ASN A 168 1.55 8.06 -16.48
C ASN A 168 1.30 7.36 -17.84
N GLU A 169 0.86 8.08 -18.87
CA GLU A 169 0.79 7.55 -20.25
C GLU A 169 2.17 7.18 -20.79
N PHE A 170 3.20 7.98 -20.49
CA PHE A 170 4.57 7.60 -20.84
C PHE A 170 5.03 6.35 -20.07
N LEU A 171 4.77 6.24 -18.76
CA LEU A 171 5.14 5.05 -17.99
C LEU A 171 4.46 3.77 -18.51
N ARG A 172 3.17 3.85 -18.87
CA ARG A 172 2.42 2.77 -19.54
C ARG A 172 3.06 2.39 -20.88
N SER A 173 3.41 3.39 -21.68
CA SER A 173 4.03 3.21 -23.00
C SER A 173 5.42 2.57 -22.90
N LEU A 174 6.27 3.05 -21.98
CA LEU A 174 7.61 2.52 -21.73
C LEU A 174 7.59 1.08 -21.23
N ALA A 175 6.66 0.76 -20.33
CA ALA A 175 6.48 -0.61 -19.85
C ALA A 175 6.07 -1.56 -20.99
N LYS A 176 5.15 -1.13 -21.86
CA LYS A 176 4.72 -1.89 -23.05
C LYS A 176 5.86 -2.06 -24.07
N GLU A 177 6.61 -1.00 -24.36
CA GLU A 177 7.74 -0.99 -25.31
C GLU A 177 8.84 -1.96 -24.86
N LYS A 178 9.31 -1.80 -23.62
CA LYS A 178 10.42 -2.59 -23.05
C LYS A 178 9.96 -3.92 -22.43
N LYS A 179 8.68 -4.28 -22.59
CA LYS A 179 8.03 -5.53 -22.12
C LYS A 179 8.20 -5.77 -20.60
N LEU A 180 8.11 -4.70 -19.82
CA LEU A 180 8.27 -4.70 -18.37
C LEU A 180 6.92 -4.90 -17.66
N PRO A 181 6.87 -5.56 -16.50
CA PRO A 181 5.68 -5.58 -15.66
C PRO A 181 5.29 -4.16 -15.19
N LEU A 182 3.98 -3.89 -15.18
CA LEU A 182 3.40 -2.60 -14.81
C LEU A 182 2.43 -2.78 -13.64
N ALA A 183 2.62 -2.01 -12.58
CA ALA A 183 1.60 -1.75 -11.56
C ALA A 183 0.92 -0.41 -11.89
N ASP A 184 -0.27 -0.45 -12.47
CA ASP A 184 -1.03 0.77 -12.77
C ASP A 184 -1.78 1.30 -11.53
N LEU A 185 -0.98 1.77 -10.57
CA LEU A 185 -1.47 2.33 -9.31
C LEU A 185 -2.41 3.51 -9.53
N TYR A 186 -2.16 4.39 -10.50
CA TYR A 186 -3.05 5.50 -10.82
C TYR A 186 -4.47 5.00 -11.17
N ALA A 187 -4.60 3.99 -12.05
CA ALA A 187 -5.89 3.40 -12.39
C ALA A 187 -6.57 2.74 -11.17
N MET A 188 -5.80 2.03 -10.34
CA MET A 188 -6.32 1.42 -9.11
C MET A 188 -6.81 2.46 -8.08
N PHE A 189 -6.12 3.60 -7.95
CA PHE A 189 -6.58 4.71 -7.11
C PHE A 189 -7.82 5.39 -7.71
N GLU A 190 -7.87 5.60 -9.02
CA GLU A 190 -9.07 6.13 -9.68
C GLU A 190 -10.30 5.24 -9.44
N GLU A 191 -10.17 3.92 -9.57
CA GLU A 191 -11.25 2.96 -9.34
C GLU A 191 -11.88 3.15 -7.96
N VAL A 192 -11.06 3.11 -6.90
CA VAL A 192 -11.58 3.21 -5.52
C VAL A 192 -12.05 4.63 -5.19
N ILE A 193 -11.38 5.69 -5.69
CA ILE A 193 -11.78 7.07 -5.47
C ILE A 193 -13.14 7.37 -6.12
N LYS A 194 -13.45 6.78 -7.28
CA LYS A 194 -14.78 6.89 -7.92
C LYS A 194 -15.90 6.25 -7.08
N THR A 195 -15.57 5.35 -6.15
CA THR A 195 -16.55 4.73 -5.23
C THR A 195 -16.73 5.45 -3.89
N LYS A 196 -15.98 6.52 -3.60
CA LYS A 196 -16.04 7.17 -2.27
C LYS A 196 -17.34 7.94 -2.06
N THR A 197 -17.96 7.73 -0.90
CA THR A 197 -19.26 8.33 -0.51
C THR A 197 -19.13 9.61 0.32
N LYS A 198 -17.89 10.08 0.59
CA LYS A 198 -17.60 11.27 1.41
C LYS A 198 -16.52 12.13 0.76
N PRO A 199 -16.57 13.48 0.93
CA PRO A 199 -15.53 14.38 0.46
C PRO A 199 -14.24 14.23 1.28
N GLY A 200 -13.14 14.80 0.77
CA GLY A 200 -11.81 14.70 1.37
C GLY A 200 -11.03 13.46 0.92
N ASN A 201 -10.00 13.11 1.70
CA ASN A 201 -9.07 12.02 1.43
C ASN A 201 -9.49 10.74 2.16
N ALA A 202 -9.61 9.63 1.44
CA ALA A 202 -9.93 8.30 1.95
C ALA A 202 -8.72 7.34 1.93
N TYR A 203 -7.75 7.56 1.03
CA TYR A 203 -6.62 6.66 0.79
C TYR A 203 -5.25 7.32 1.07
N THR A 204 -5.21 8.64 1.14
CA THR A 204 -4.05 9.47 1.46
C THR A 204 -4.20 10.18 2.81
N SER A 205 -3.12 10.75 3.35
CA SER A 205 -3.15 11.59 4.55
C SER A 205 -3.28 13.08 4.25
N ASP A 206 -2.71 13.54 3.14
CA ASP A 206 -2.60 14.95 2.73
C ASP A 206 -2.91 15.16 1.23
N GLY A 207 -3.43 14.13 0.55
CA GLY A 207 -3.63 14.10 -0.89
C GLY A 207 -2.51 13.42 -1.67
N VAL A 208 -1.33 13.20 -1.07
CA VAL A 208 -0.14 12.69 -1.78
C VAL A 208 0.48 11.49 -1.09
N HIS A 209 0.67 11.53 0.23
CA HIS A 209 1.24 10.45 1.01
C HIS A 209 0.15 9.46 1.45
N MET A 210 0.49 8.17 1.45
CA MET A 210 -0.48 7.11 1.71
C MET A 210 -0.95 7.09 3.18
N ASN A 211 -2.23 6.75 3.37
CA ASN A 211 -2.71 6.15 4.61
C ASN A 211 -2.75 4.61 4.45
N SER A 212 -3.11 3.88 5.51
CA SER A 212 -3.07 2.41 5.50
C SER A 212 -3.94 1.73 4.41
N ALA A 213 -4.98 2.40 3.90
CA ALA A 213 -5.75 1.89 2.76
C ALA A 213 -5.02 2.15 1.44
N GLY A 214 -4.40 3.32 1.27
CA GLY A 214 -3.54 3.62 0.12
C GLY A 214 -2.32 2.69 0.02
N ASP A 215 -1.65 2.44 1.14
CA ASP A 215 -0.52 1.50 1.22
C ASP A 215 -0.93 0.08 0.76
N GLN A 216 -2.13 -0.38 1.13
CA GLN A 216 -2.65 -1.68 0.69
C GLN A 216 -2.97 -1.73 -0.81
N ILE A 217 -3.46 -0.64 -1.40
CA ILE A 217 -3.70 -0.53 -2.85
C ILE A 217 -2.37 -0.59 -3.61
N MET A 218 -1.37 0.18 -3.17
CA MET A 218 -0.02 0.15 -3.75
C MET A 218 0.59 -1.25 -3.65
N ALA A 219 0.51 -1.90 -2.49
CA ALA A 219 1.07 -3.23 -2.29
C ALA A 219 0.36 -4.29 -3.14
N ARG A 220 -0.97 -4.24 -3.24
CA ARG A 220 -1.76 -5.12 -4.14
C ARG A 220 -1.29 -4.97 -5.58
N GLY A 221 -1.15 -3.74 -6.08
CA GLY A 221 -0.73 -3.49 -7.46
C GLY A 221 0.69 -4.00 -7.77
N VAL A 222 1.63 -3.83 -6.84
CA VAL A 222 2.99 -4.38 -6.96
C VAL A 222 2.97 -5.92 -6.95
N LEU A 223 2.18 -6.55 -6.08
CA LEU A 223 2.07 -8.01 -6.05
C LEU A 223 1.42 -8.57 -7.33
N GLN A 224 0.40 -7.89 -7.88
CA GLN A 224 -0.18 -8.23 -9.19
C GLN A 224 0.87 -8.13 -10.31
N ALA A 225 1.68 -7.07 -10.32
CA ALA A 225 2.76 -6.91 -11.31
C ALA A 225 3.92 -7.90 -11.11
N LEU A 226 4.09 -8.47 -9.91
CA LEU A 226 5.00 -9.60 -9.65
C LEU A 226 4.38 -10.98 -9.95
N GLY A 227 3.16 -11.01 -10.51
CA GLY A 227 2.49 -12.23 -10.98
C GLY A 227 1.63 -12.95 -9.96
N LEU A 228 1.33 -12.34 -8.79
CA LEU A 228 0.47 -13.01 -7.81
C LEU A 228 -0.99 -13.06 -8.26
N ASP A 229 -1.63 -14.23 -8.10
CA ASP A 229 -3.06 -14.43 -8.38
C ASP A 229 -3.96 -13.90 -7.25
N ALA A 230 -5.29 -13.92 -7.47
CA ALA A 230 -6.26 -13.40 -6.51
C ALA A 230 -6.30 -14.15 -5.16
N ALA A 231 -5.99 -15.45 -5.13
CA ALA A 231 -5.93 -16.23 -3.90
C ALA A 231 -4.63 -15.96 -3.13
N GLN A 232 -3.50 -15.85 -3.85
CA GLN A 232 -2.20 -15.45 -3.30
C GLN A 232 -2.24 -14.01 -2.74
N ILE A 233 -2.92 -13.09 -3.42
CA ILE A 233 -3.18 -11.72 -2.94
C ILE A 233 -4.07 -11.73 -1.70
N LYS A 234 -5.15 -12.53 -1.67
CA LYS A 234 -5.97 -12.66 -0.45
C LYS A 234 -5.12 -13.19 0.72
N LYS A 235 -4.26 -14.18 0.49
CA LYS A 235 -3.34 -14.73 1.50
C LYS A 235 -2.37 -13.66 2.02
N ALA A 236 -1.87 -12.78 1.15
CA ALA A 236 -1.07 -11.63 1.53
C ALA A 236 -1.87 -10.65 2.41
N GLN A 237 -3.08 -10.28 1.99
CA GLN A 237 -3.98 -9.40 2.74
C GLN A 237 -4.37 -9.97 4.12
N ASP A 238 -4.66 -11.27 4.21
CA ASP A 238 -4.95 -11.96 5.46
C ASP A 238 -3.76 -11.88 6.43
N ALA A 239 -2.52 -12.00 5.92
CA ALA A 239 -1.28 -11.90 6.70
C ALA A 239 -0.93 -10.45 7.09
N TRP A 240 -1.28 -9.45 6.27
CA TRP A 240 -1.09 -8.03 6.61
C TRP A 240 -1.81 -7.63 7.90
N LEU A 241 -2.92 -8.30 8.22
CA LEU A 241 -3.67 -8.07 9.45
C LEU A 241 -2.89 -8.45 10.72
N ASP A 242 -1.88 -9.31 10.63
CA ASP A 242 -1.06 -9.75 11.77
C ASP A 242 0.28 -9.02 11.89
N ILE A 243 0.60 -8.10 10.97
CA ILE A 243 1.86 -7.33 11.04
C ILE A 243 1.89 -6.52 12.33
N PRO A 244 2.87 -6.75 13.23
CA PRO A 244 2.93 -6.04 14.49
C PRO A 244 3.20 -4.55 14.27
N ASN A 245 2.54 -3.72 15.06
CA ASN A 245 2.68 -2.27 15.06
C ASN A 245 2.25 -1.52 13.78
N ALA A 246 1.61 -2.20 12.82
CA ALA A 246 1.09 -1.58 11.59
C ALA A 246 -0.17 -0.73 11.81
N ALA A 247 -0.93 -0.96 12.89
CA ALA A 247 -2.07 -0.15 13.28
C ALA A 247 -1.71 0.76 14.48
N GLY A 248 -2.20 2.01 14.46
CA GLY A 248 -1.95 3.01 15.51
C GLY A 248 -3.22 3.36 16.30
N LEU A 249 -3.09 3.39 17.62
CA LEU A 249 -4.09 3.88 18.57
C LEU A 249 -3.64 5.23 19.13
N ARG A 250 -4.58 6.10 19.48
CA ARG A 250 -4.31 7.39 20.11
C ARG A 250 -5.31 7.71 21.22
N ALA A 251 -4.89 8.52 22.17
CA ALA A 251 -5.78 9.26 23.07
C ALA A 251 -5.31 10.71 23.19
N ARG A 252 -6.23 11.61 23.54
CA ARG A 252 -5.97 13.03 23.79
C ARG A 252 -6.80 13.51 24.98
N PHE A 253 -6.17 14.27 25.85
CA PHE A 253 -6.82 15.04 26.90
C PHE A 253 -6.55 16.52 26.66
N ASP A 254 -7.59 17.33 26.46
CA ASP A 254 -7.42 18.77 26.35
C ASP A 254 -7.19 19.38 27.73
N ALA A 255 -6.09 20.12 27.88
CA ALA A 255 -5.66 20.74 29.13
C ALA A 255 -5.97 22.24 29.19
N GLY A 256 -6.79 22.73 28.26
CA GLY A 256 -7.15 24.14 28.15
C GLY A 256 -6.04 25.01 27.53
N LYS A 257 -6.41 26.24 27.16
CA LYS A 257 -5.48 27.29 26.67
C LYS A 257 -4.59 26.81 25.50
N GLY A 258 -5.12 25.94 24.64
CA GLY A 258 -4.42 25.36 23.48
C GLY A 258 -3.41 24.24 23.81
N LYS A 259 -3.32 23.80 25.07
CA LYS A 259 -2.46 22.68 25.49
C LYS A 259 -3.25 21.39 25.63
N ALA A 260 -2.58 20.27 25.42
CA ALA A 260 -3.17 18.94 25.59
C ALA A 260 -2.09 17.90 25.90
N PHE A 261 -2.45 16.91 26.71
CA PHE A 261 -1.71 15.66 26.82
C PHE A 261 -2.22 14.70 25.75
N GLN A 262 -1.34 13.87 25.19
CA GLN A 262 -1.67 12.90 24.17
C GLN A 262 -0.96 11.59 24.46
N ALA A 263 -1.46 10.46 23.98
CA ALA A 263 -0.69 9.24 23.94
C ALA A 263 -0.92 8.49 22.64
N SER A 264 0.03 7.64 22.28
CA SER A 264 -0.14 6.71 21.18
C SER A 264 0.40 5.34 21.55
N ALA A 265 -0.22 4.32 20.99
CA ALA A 265 0.20 2.93 21.09
C ALA A 265 0.07 2.30 19.70
N ARG A 266 0.70 1.15 19.50
CA ARG A 266 0.68 0.43 18.24
C ARG A 266 0.36 -1.04 18.46
N VAL A 267 -0.38 -1.61 17.51
CA VAL A 267 -0.95 -2.98 17.54
C VAL A 267 -0.94 -3.54 16.11
N SER A 268 -1.27 -4.82 15.91
CA SER A 268 -1.60 -5.32 14.56
C SER A 268 -3.00 -4.86 14.12
N PRO A 269 -3.30 -4.79 12.81
CA PRO A 269 -4.66 -4.47 12.36
C PRO A 269 -5.72 -5.45 12.88
N ARG A 270 -5.42 -6.76 13.01
CA ARG A 270 -6.33 -7.75 13.61
C ARG A 270 -6.63 -7.43 15.08
N GLN A 271 -5.62 -6.98 15.82
CA GLN A 271 -5.79 -6.50 17.20
C GLN A 271 -6.63 -5.21 17.26
N LEU A 272 -6.45 -4.27 16.32
CA LEU A 272 -7.30 -3.07 16.21
C LEU A 272 -8.77 -3.44 15.96
N GLU A 273 -9.06 -4.34 15.02
CA GLU A 273 -10.44 -4.75 14.75
C GLU A 273 -11.06 -5.54 15.90
N LYS A 274 -10.30 -6.38 16.62
CA LYS A 274 -10.74 -6.99 17.89
C LYS A 274 -11.13 -5.90 18.90
N LEU A 275 -10.25 -4.93 19.15
CA LEU A 275 -10.49 -3.84 20.12
C LEU A 275 -11.73 -3.01 19.76
N LYS A 276 -11.96 -2.72 18.47
CA LYS A 276 -13.19 -2.06 17.99
C LYS A 276 -14.44 -2.91 18.22
N ALA A 277 -14.39 -4.20 17.90
CA ALA A 277 -15.51 -5.12 18.09
C ALA A 277 -15.85 -5.30 19.58
N ASP A 278 -14.84 -5.38 20.45
CA ASP A 278 -15.03 -5.46 21.90
C ASP A 278 -15.56 -4.15 22.50
N ALA A 279 -15.11 -3.00 22.00
CA ALA A 279 -15.69 -1.71 22.38
C ALA A 279 -17.18 -1.62 22.01
N ALA A 280 -17.54 -2.01 20.78
CA ALA A 280 -18.91 -1.97 20.28
C ALA A 280 -19.91 -2.79 21.13
N LYS A 281 -19.47 -3.93 21.71
CA LYS A 281 -20.27 -4.72 22.67
C LYS A 281 -20.68 -3.93 23.92
N THR A 282 -19.97 -2.85 24.25
CA THR A 282 -20.28 -1.95 25.39
C THR A 282 -21.12 -0.74 25.02
N GLY A 283 -21.55 -0.62 23.75
CA GLY A 283 -22.28 0.54 23.24
C GLY A 283 -21.40 1.79 23.05
N LYS A 284 -20.07 1.63 22.97
CA LYS A 284 -19.10 2.73 22.84
C LYS A 284 -18.13 2.48 21.68
N SER A 285 -17.58 3.54 21.12
CA SER A 285 -16.42 3.48 20.26
C SER A 285 -15.14 3.13 21.06
N LEU A 286 -14.14 2.60 20.36
CA LEU A 286 -12.81 2.36 20.96
C LEU A 286 -12.18 3.67 21.44
N ASP A 287 -12.35 4.75 20.68
CA ASP A 287 -11.79 6.07 21.02
C ASP A 287 -12.42 6.64 22.30
N GLU A 288 -13.73 6.45 22.55
CA GLU A 288 -14.35 6.84 23.83
C GLU A 288 -13.76 6.07 25.01
N ILE A 289 -13.52 4.76 24.87
CA ILE A 289 -12.93 3.93 25.93
C ILE A 289 -11.49 4.37 26.21
N LEU A 290 -10.69 4.57 25.15
CA LEU A 290 -9.28 4.97 25.25
C LEU A 290 -9.13 6.39 25.80
N ASN A 291 -9.92 7.36 25.34
CA ASN A 291 -9.90 8.72 25.85
C ASN A 291 -10.45 8.80 27.29
N ALA A 292 -11.46 8.00 27.67
CA ALA A 292 -11.95 7.97 29.04
C ALA A 292 -10.91 7.42 30.04
N ALA A 293 -10.21 6.33 29.68
CA ALA A 293 -9.12 5.79 30.49
C ALA A 293 -7.97 6.81 30.61
N TYR A 294 -7.54 7.39 29.49
CA TYR A 294 -6.48 8.40 29.46
C TYR A 294 -6.83 9.67 30.25
N ALA A 295 -8.09 10.11 30.19
CA ALA A 295 -8.59 11.25 30.96
C ALA A 295 -8.66 10.95 32.47
N ALA A 296 -8.96 9.72 32.87
CA ALA A 296 -8.87 9.31 34.28
C ALA A 296 -7.42 9.35 34.77
N ASP A 297 -6.47 8.91 33.93
CA ASP A 297 -5.04 8.95 34.24
C ASP A 297 -4.47 10.36 34.40
N VAL A 298 -4.87 11.31 33.54
CA VAL A 298 -4.49 12.72 33.69
C VAL A 298 -5.11 13.32 34.95
N LYS A 299 -6.39 13.02 35.24
CA LYS A 299 -7.07 13.47 36.46
C LYS A 299 -6.45 12.91 37.74
N ALA A 300 -5.92 11.69 37.71
CA ALA A 300 -5.22 11.08 38.85
C ALA A 300 -3.88 11.76 39.20
N LEU A 301 -3.35 12.63 38.34
CA LEU A 301 -2.21 13.50 38.66
C LEU A 301 -2.61 14.75 39.45
N LEU A 302 -3.91 15.06 39.53
CA LEU A 302 -4.43 16.28 40.13
C LEU A 302 -4.91 16.05 41.57
N LYS A 303 -4.82 17.10 42.39
CA LYS A 303 -5.34 17.08 43.76
C LYS A 303 -6.86 16.84 43.80
N PRO A 304 -7.38 16.17 44.86
CA PRO A 304 -6.68 15.78 46.09
C PRO A 304 -5.87 14.47 45.99
N ALA A 305 -5.94 13.72 44.87
CA ALA A 305 -5.32 12.41 44.76
C ALA A 305 -3.86 12.44 44.28
N GLY A 306 -3.49 13.42 43.45
CA GLY A 306 -2.15 13.58 42.89
C GLY A 306 -1.42 14.84 43.36
N GLU A 307 -0.27 15.10 42.76
CA GLU A 307 0.69 16.14 43.15
C GLU A 307 0.25 17.56 42.74
N TYR A 308 -0.40 17.71 41.59
CA TYR A 308 -0.58 19.01 40.91
C TYR A 308 -1.95 19.65 41.19
N GLU A 309 -1.99 20.99 41.34
CA GLU A 309 -3.25 21.74 41.51
C GLU A 309 -4.15 21.68 40.25
N SER A 310 -3.55 21.78 39.07
CA SER A 310 -4.25 21.72 37.78
C SER A 310 -3.32 21.23 36.67
N THR A 311 -3.87 20.99 35.48
CA THR A 311 -3.05 20.66 34.30
C THR A 311 -2.16 21.82 33.86
N GLU A 312 -2.59 23.08 34.03
CA GLU A 312 -1.71 24.23 33.79
C GLU A 312 -0.53 24.30 34.76
N ALA A 313 -0.67 23.84 36.00
CA ALA A 313 0.44 23.78 36.95
C ALA A 313 1.58 22.87 36.45
N ILE A 314 1.24 21.72 35.85
CA ILE A 314 2.21 20.80 35.22
C ILE A 314 3.00 21.53 34.12
N PHE A 315 2.30 22.27 33.25
CA PHE A 315 2.91 23.03 32.16
C PHE A 315 3.70 24.27 32.64
N ALA A 316 3.28 24.91 33.73
CA ALA A 316 4.00 26.03 34.34
C ALA A 316 5.31 25.57 34.99
N ALA A 317 5.29 24.42 35.66
CA ALA A 317 6.46 23.76 36.25
C ALA A 317 7.41 23.15 35.20
N LYS A 318 7.07 23.18 33.89
CA LYS A 318 7.81 22.51 32.80
C LYS A 318 7.97 20.99 33.00
N LYS A 319 7.05 20.39 33.76
CA LYS A 319 6.98 18.95 34.06
C LYS A 319 6.23 18.15 32.98
N ASP A 320 5.72 18.84 31.96
CA ASP A 320 4.90 18.26 30.89
C ASP A 320 5.55 17.07 30.18
N ARG A 321 6.85 17.11 29.88
CA ARG A 321 7.57 15.99 29.23
C ARG A 321 7.67 14.73 30.10
N GLU A 322 7.84 14.90 31.39
CA GLU A 322 7.96 13.81 32.37
C GLU A 322 6.61 13.16 32.61
N VAL A 323 5.57 13.98 32.80
CA VAL A 323 4.17 13.58 32.88
C VAL A 323 3.71 12.89 31.59
N GLN A 324 4.03 13.44 30.42
CA GLN A 324 3.72 12.88 29.11
C GLN A 324 4.28 11.45 28.96
N ALA A 325 5.55 11.23 29.29
CA ALA A 325 6.17 9.90 29.22
C ALA A 325 5.54 8.89 30.19
N ALA A 326 5.17 9.32 31.40
CA ALA A 326 4.46 8.48 32.36
C ALA A 326 3.05 8.11 31.86
N LEU A 327 2.31 9.06 31.30
CA LEU A 327 0.98 8.86 30.71
C LEU A 327 1.02 7.96 29.47
N GLU A 328 2.03 8.08 28.60
CA GLU A 328 2.23 7.18 27.46
C GLU A 328 2.46 5.72 27.91
N LYS A 329 3.27 5.51 28.95
CA LYS A 329 3.50 4.17 29.52
C LYS A 329 2.22 3.55 30.08
N LYS A 330 1.39 4.33 30.77
CA LYS A 330 0.09 3.85 31.26
C LYS A 330 -0.90 3.59 30.12
N PHE A 331 -0.93 4.43 29.09
CA PHE A 331 -1.77 4.23 27.91
C PHE A 331 -1.45 2.90 27.19
N ALA A 332 -0.17 2.57 27.04
CA ALA A 332 0.25 1.27 26.51
C ALA A 332 -0.25 0.10 27.39
N ALA A 333 -0.16 0.21 28.72
CA ALA A 333 -0.67 -0.79 29.65
C ALA A 333 -2.21 -0.93 29.58
N HIS A 334 -2.95 0.17 29.35
CA HIS A 334 -4.39 0.13 29.11
C HIS A 334 -4.74 -0.62 27.81
N VAL A 335 -4.00 -0.40 26.73
CA VAL A 335 -4.17 -1.13 25.45
C VAL A 335 -3.88 -2.62 25.65
N GLU A 336 -2.79 -2.98 26.33
CA GLU A 336 -2.51 -4.38 26.69
C GLU A 336 -3.63 -5.02 27.53
N ALA A 337 -4.18 -4.29 28.50
CA ALA A 337 -5.25 -4.78 29.36
C ALA A 337 -6.59 -4.94 28.63
N LEU A 338 -6.81 -4.23 27.53
CA LEU A 338 -7.95 -4.45 26.63
C LEU A 338 -7.72 -5.65 25.69
N LEU A 339 -6.48 -5.88 25.25
CA LEU A 339 -6.13 -7.03 24.40
C LEU A 339 -6.20 -8.38 25.13
N LYS A 340 -6.05 -8.39 26.46
CA LYS A 340 -6.10 -9.58 27.33
C LYS A 340 -7.53 -9.97 27.79
N LYS A 341 -8.57 -9.28 27.30
CA LYS A 341 -10.00 -9.57 27.55
C LYS A 341 -10.64 -10.31 26.38
#